data_AF-A0A9W6EYR5-F1
#
_entry.id   AF-A0A9W6EYR5-F1
#
_cell.length_a   1.000
_cell.length_b   1.000
_cell.length_c   1.000
_cell.angle_alpha   90.00
_cell.angle_beta   90.00
_cell.angle_gamma   90.00
#
_symmetry.space_group_name_H-M   'P 1'
#
loop_
_entity.id
_entity.type
_entity.pdbx_description
1 polymer ?
#
loop_
_entity_poly.entity_id
_entity_poly.type
_entity_poly.pdbx_seq_one_letter_code
_entity_poly.pdbx_strand_id
1 'polypeptide(L)'
;MCLQALKAQCRSFPGGIIAAAVYLPLVKREPQEGSQEVNDNILLSAANTLELRNVTATLDALFREMEMNNQSTSTSSSSACSLRLLLLYEVVGDEMLAALMPINALRNAAFLAADTPLVAMVDVDLSPSWSLAGQVLVDSERASILQERAEEDRVVWVMPAFDTNQDMTFSEREAVADAVVAVRPIAKQTELLPMWRPLERIHQFARDVFRAGHAATNFQKWFRYPAGYEVRYKKGYEPWFMGARLELLEYDARFRGYSWNKVINVQYMATLGFSFHVLPDAWLVHRPHEPTASCSVCSNDSLKHARRASALNVDVMVNGTTFQARELFLRATKRFYRTSERRMAEGSYELVVDAASHHCRQVLPWWRVAGAGSYVAVVDATAT
;
A
#
# COMPACT_ATOMS: atom_id res chain seq x y z
N MET A 1 6.62 5.87 -12.12
CA MET A 1 5.30 5.21 -12.00
C MET A 1 5.50 3.69 -12.04
N CYS A 2 5.04 2.96 -11.02
CA CYS A 2 5.25 1.51 -10.86
C CYS A 2 4.23 0.66 -11.64
N LEU A 3 3.98 0.98 -12.92
CA LEU A 3 2.93 0.30 -13.70
C LEU A 3 3.22 -1.18 -13.98
N GLN A 4 4.48 -1.55 -14.12
CA GLN A 4 4.86 -2.96 -14.28
C GLN A 4 4.54 -3.77 -13.02
N ALA A 5 4.69 -3.18 -11.84
CA ALA A 5 4.31 -3.83 -10.59
C ALA A 5 2.79 -4.06 -10.52
N LEU A 6 1.98 -3.05 -10.89
CA LEU A 6 0.52 -3.19 -10.96
C LEU A 6 0.08 -4.26 -11.95
N LYS A 7 0.69 -4.27 -13.14
CA LYS A 7 0.46 -5.31 -14.16
C LYS A 7 0.76 -6.69 -13.62
N ALA A 8 1.88 -6.83 -12.92
CA ALA A 8 2.33 -8.10 -12.40
C ALA A 8 1.50 -8.56 -11.17
N GLN A 9 1.01 -7.62 -10.34
CA GLN A 9 0.05 -7.86 -9.27
C GLN A 9 -1.30 -8.37 -9.84
N CYS A 10 -1.80 -7.73 -10.89
CA CYS A 10 -3.01 -8.14 -11.60
C CYS A 10 -2.88 -9.54 -12.23
N ARG A 11 -1.75 -9.81 -12.88
CA ARG A 11 -1.44 -11.14 -13.41
C ARG A 11 -1.35 -12.22 -12.33
N SER A 12 -1.03 -11.86 -11.08
CA SER A 12 -0.94 -12.83 -9.99
C SER A 12 -2.25 -13.08 -9.24
N PHE A 13 -3.33 -12.35 -9.56
CA PHE A 13 -4.63 -12.48 -8.92
C PHE A 13 -5.75 -12.68 -9.96
N PRO A 14 -5.77 -13.86 -10.61
CA PRO A 14 -6.71 -14.15 -11.69
C PRO A 14 -8.16 -14.17 -11.21
N GLY A 15 -9.07 -13.61 -12.00
CA GLY A 15 -10.49 -13.45 -11.69
C GLY A 15 -10.79 -12.44 -10.56
N GLY A 16 -9.76 -11.93 -9.89
CA GLY A 16 -9.93 -10.99 -8.78
C GLY A 16 -10.09 -9.55 -9.23
N ILE A 17 -10.51 -8.68 -8.31
CA ILE A 17 -10.68 -7.25 -8.55
C ILE A 17 -9.53 -6.51 -7.87
N ILE A 18 -8.89 -5.57 -8.57
CA ILE A 18 -7.87 -4.68 -8.02
C ILE A 18 -8.31 -3.24 -8.22
N ALA A 19 -8.60 -2.56 -7.11
CA ALA A 19 -8.74 -1.10 -7.07
C ALA A 19 -7.38 -0.47 -6.76
N ALA A 20 -6.87 0.38 -7.65
CA ALA A 20 -5.55 0.98 -7.54
C ALA A 20 -5.60 2.50 -7.70
N ALA A 21 -4.97 3.20 -6.76
CA ALA A 21 -4.74 4.64 -6.85
C ALA A 21 -3.34 4.92 -7.42
N VAL A 22 -3.30 5.63 -8.55
CA VAL A 22 -2.08 6.08 -9.22
C VAL A 22 -1.92 7.58 -8.98
N TYR A 23 -0.78 7.96 -8.41
CA TYR A 23 -0.49 9.34 -8.03
C TYR A 23 0.42 10.05 -9.02
N LEU A 24 0.06 11.28 -9.37
CA LEU A 24 0.85 12.19 -10.21
C LEU A 24 1.06 13.54 -9.51
N PRO A 25 2.24 13.81 -8.93
CA PRO A 25 2.56 15.15 -8.44
C PRO A 25 2.83 16.08 -9.64
N LEU A 26 2.22 17.25 -9.66
CA LEU A 26 2.42 18.28 -10.68
C LEU A 26 3.03 19.53 -10.02
N VAL A 27 4.34 19.73 -10.19
CA VAL A 27 5.05 20.87 -9.58
C VAL A 27 4.62 22.17 -10.26
N LYS A 28 4.25 23.18 -9.47
CA LYS A 28 4.02 24.55 -9.97
C LYS A 28 5.34 25.09 -10.50
N ARG A 29 5.35 25.52 -11.75
CA ARG A 29 6.48 26.29 -12.32
C ARG A 29 6.05 27.74 -12.32
N GLU A 30 6.91 28.63 -11.81
CA GLU A 30 6.64 30.06 -11.89
C GLU A 30 6.46 30.50 -13.35
N PRO A 31 5.55 31.45 -13.62
CA PRO A 31 5.46 32.06 -14.94
C PRO A 31 6.82 32.70 -15.27
N GLN A 32 7.32 32.53 -16.50
CA GLN A 32 8.48 33.30 -16.96
C GLN A 32 8.14 34.80 -16.86
N GLU A 33 9.08 35.61 -16.37
CA GLU A 33 8.94 37.07 -16.28
C GLU A 33 8.35 37.64 -17.57
N GLY A 34 7.17 38.27 -17.47
CA GLY A 34 6.44 38.86 -18.61
C GLY A 34 5.15 38.16 -19.02
N SER A 35 4.76 37.05 -18.38
CA SER A 35 3.43 36.45 -18.58
C SER A 35 2.40 37.06 -17.62
N GLN A 36 1.30 37.56 -18.18
CA GLN A 36 0.21 38.22 -17.43
C GLN A 36 -0.32 37.34 -16.29
N GLU A 37 -0.65 37.99 -15.16
CA GLU A 37 -1.29 37.39 -13.99
C GLU A 37 -2.44 36.48 -14.40
N VAL A 38 -2.24 35.17 -14.24
CA VAL A 38 -3.29 34.18 -14.41
C VAL A 38 -3.99 34.03 -13.08
N ASN A 39 -5.26 34.43 -13.07
CA ASN A 39 -6.25 34.23 -12.00
C ASN A 39 -6.01 32.94 -11.19
N ASP A 40 -5.98 33.05 -9.85
CA ASP A 40 -5.67 32.02 -8.85
C ASP A 40 -6.61 30.77 -8.83
N ASN A 41 -7.48 30.61 -9.82
CA ASN A 41 -8.27 29.40 -10.00
C ASN A 41 -7.44 28.31 -10.69
N ILE A 42 -6.53 27.67 -9.93
CA ILE A 42 -5.74 26.45 -10.23
C ILE A 42 -5.80 26.01 -11.71
N LEU A 43 -5.24 26.81 -12.61
CA LEU A 43 -5.05 26.42 -14.00
C LEU A 43 -3.73 25.65 -14.08
N LEU A 44 -3.80 24.40 -14.54
CA LEU A 44 -2.60 23.63 -14.83
C LEU A 44 -1.77 24.36 -15.89
N SER A 45 -0.45 24.45 -15.69
CA SER A 45 0.45 24.95 -16.73
C SER A 45 0.35 24.09 -18.00
N ALA A 46 0.78 24.60 -19.14
CA ALA A 46 0.81 23.81 -20.38
C ALA A 46 1.64 22.53 -20.23
N ALA A 47 2.75 22.59 -19.47
CA ALA A 47 3.59 21.43 -19.15
C ALA A 47 2.84 20.42 -18.27
N ASN A 48 2.18 20.87 -17.20
CA ASN A 48 1.42 20.00 -16.29
C ASN A 48 0.23 19.36 -17.00
N THR A 49 -0.43 20.10 -17.90
CA THR A 49 -1.51 19.58 -18.75
C THR A 49 -1.01 18.49 -19.69
N LEU A 50 0.16 18.69 -20.31
CA LEU A 50 0.78 17.68 -21.18
C LEU A 50 1.18 16.42 -20.40
N GLU A 51 1.78 16.60 -19.22
CA GLU A 51 2.17 15.48 -18.35
C GLU A 51 0.97 14.66 -17.90
N LEU A 52 -0.10 15.32 -17.43
CA LEU A 52 -1.36 14.66 -17.06
C LEU A 52 -1.95 13.87 -18.24
N ARG A 53 -1.95 14.44 -19.46
CA ARG A 53 -2.41 13.75 -20.68
C ARG A 53 -1.57 12.52 -21.00
N ASN A 54 -0.25 12.63 -20.92
CA ASN A 54 0.67 11.51 -21.20
C ASN A 54 0.49 10.36 -20.19
N VAL A 55 0.37 10.70 -18.91
CA VAL A 55 0.10 9.70 -17.86
C VAL A 55 -1.27 9.06 -18.05
N THR A 56 -2.29 9.84 -18.37
CA THR A 56 -3.63 9.32 -18.68
C THR A 56 -3.59 8.33 -19.84
N ALA A 57 -2.94 8.68 -20.95
CA ALA A 57 -2.79 7.80 -22.11
C ALA A 57 -2.03 6.51 -21.76
N THR A 58 -1.00 6.61 -20.92
CA THR A 58 -0.23 5.44 -20.46
C THR A 58 -1.09 4.49 -19.60
N LEU A 59 -1.92 5.05 -18.70
CA LEU A 59 -2.82 4.27 -17.87
C LEU A 59 -3.96 3.65 -18.67
N ASP A 60 -4.52 4.36 -19.64
CA ASP A 60 -5.53 3.82 -20.56
C ASP A 60 -4.95 2.68 -21.40
N ALA A 61 -3.72 2.80 -21.89
CA ALA A 61 -3.04 1.71 -22.58
C ALA A 61 -2.84 0.47 -21.69
N LEU A 62 -2.42 0.66 -20.43
CA LEU A 62 -2.30 -0.43 -19.46
C LEU A 62 -3.66 -1.08 -19.19
N PHE A 63 -4.69 -0.29 -18.95
CA PHE A 63 -6.05 -0.76 -18.70
C PHE A 63 -6.55 -1.62 -19.86
N ARG A 64 -6.44 -1.12 -21.10
CA ARG A 64 -6.82 -1.87 -22.31
C ARG A 64 -6.02 -3.16 -22.47
N GLU A 65 -4.72 -3.14 -22.20
CA GLU A 65 -3.90 -4.35 -22.25
C GLU A 65 -4.44 -5.42 -21.29
N MET A 66 -4.79 -5.04 -20.06
CA MET A 66 -5.29 -5.97 -19.07
C MET A 66 -6.70 -6.48 -19.41
N GLU A 67 -7.58 -5.64 -19.95
CA GLU A 67 -8.91 -6.05 -20.41
C GLU A 67 -8.86 -6.98 -21.64
N MET A 68 -7.97 -6.71 -22.62
CA MET A 68 -7.82 -7.57 -23.81
C MET A 68 -7.33 -8.98 -23.46
N ASN A 69 -6.43 -9.08 -22.48
CA ASN A 69 -5.97 -10.38 -21.98
C ASN A 69 -7.09 -11.18 -21.28
N ASN A 70 -8.19 -10.54 -20.86
CA ASN A 70 -9.35 -11.21 -20.28
C ASN A 70 -10.34 -11.74 -21.35
N GLN A 71 -10.32 -11.18 -22.57
CA GLN A 71 -11.26 -11.55 -23.65
C GLN A 71 -10.75 -12.66 -24.58
N SER A 72 -9.43 -12.86 -24.66
CA SER A 72 -8.81 -13.82 -25.59
C SER A 72 -8.80 -15.28 -25.10
N THR A 73 -9.25 -15.54 -23.88
CA THR A 73 -9.25 -16.88 -23.27
C THR A 73 -10.63 -17.55 -23.29
N SER A 74 -11.14 -17.84 -24.49
CA SER A 74 -12.31 -18.71 -24.69
C SER A 74 -12.00 -20.21 -24.53
N THR A 75 -10.77 -20.57 -24.13
CA THR A 75 -10.34 -21.94 -23.84
C THR A 75 -9.60 -22.02 -22.49
N SER A 76 -10.34 -22.10 -21.39
CA SER A 76 -9.89 -22.62 -20.06
C SER A 76 -8.64 -22.01 -19.38
N SER A 77 -7.96 -21.01 -19.95
CA SER A 77 -6.92 -20.24 -19.25
C SER A 77 -7.57 -19.05 -18.54
N SER A 78 -7.52 -19.08 -17.22
CA SER A 78 -8.03 -18.06 -16.30
C SER A 78 -7.69 -16.63 -16.76
N SER A 79 -8.70 -15.77 -16.87
CA SER A 79 -8.53 -14.32 -17.03
C SER A 79 -7.56 -13.78 -15.98
N ALA A 80 -6.85 -12.68 -16.28
CA ALA A 80 -6.05 -11.96 -15.28
C ALA A 80 -6.98 -11.33 -14.22
N CYS A 81 -6.69 -10.14 -13.70
CA CYS A 81 -7.63 -9.45 -12.81
C CYS A 81 -8.58 -8.51 -13.59
N SER A 82 -9.61 -8.03 -12.91
CA SER A 82 -10.37 -6.83 -13.29
C SER A 82 -9.77 -5.62 -12.58
N LEU A 83 -9.47 -4.55 -13.33
CA LEU A 83 -8.85 -3.34 -12.78
C LEU A 83 -9.87 -2.22 -12.58
N ARG A 84 -9.72 -1.49 -11.47
CA ARG A 84 -10.33 -0.17 -11.25
C ARG A 84 -9.20 0.81 -10.95
N LEU A 85 -8.89 1.67 -11.91
CA LEU A 85 -7.78 2.63 -11.80
C LEU A 85 -8.30 4.02 -11.46
N LEU A 86 -7.75 4.61 -10.41
CA LEU A 86 -7.95 6.01 -10.05
C LEU A 86 -6.65 6.77 -10.36
N LEU A 87 -6.67 7.67 -11.36
CA LEU A 87 -5.59 8.63 -11.55
C LEU A 87 -5.87 9.86 -10.69
N LEU A 88 -5.03 10.09 -9.69
CA LEU A 88 -5.11 11.21 -8.77
C LEU A 88 -3.88 12.10 -8.98
N TYR A 89 -4.10 13.40 -9.16
CA TYR A 89 -3.01 14.36 -9.25
C TYR A 89 -3.09 15.40 -8.14
N GLU A 90 -1.94 15.91 -7.71
CA GLU A 90 -1.83 17.00 -6.74
C GLU A 90 -0.90 18.06 -7.33
N VAL A 91 -1.36 19.31 -7.35
CA VAL A 91 -0.52 20.44 -7.76
C VAL A 91 0.27 20.90 -6.55
N VAL A 92 1.58 20.68 -6.56
CA VAL A 92 2.48 20.94 -5.42
C VAL A 92 3.38 22.14 -5.66
N GLY A 93 3.83 22.78 -4.59
CA GLY A 93 4.66 23.99 -4.68
C GLY A 93 6.10 23.73 -5.13
N ASP A 94 6.64 22.54 -4.84
CA ASP A 94 8.05 22.22 -5.09
C ASP A 94 8.30 20.70 -5.23
N GLU A 95 9.53 20.37 -5.61
CA GLU A 95 10.00 18.99 -5.78
C GLU A 95 10.06 18.20 -4.46
N MET A 96 10.25 18.87 -3.30
CA MET A 96 10.28 18.19 -2.00
C MET A 96 8.88 17.65 -1.66
N LEU A 97 7.85 18.46 -1.83
CA LEU A 97 6.45 18.07 -1.65
C LEU A 97 6.03 17.02 -2.68
N ALA A 98 6.49 17.14 -3.93
CA ALA A 98 6.29 16.10 -4.96
C ALA A 98 6.84 14.74 -4.53
N ALA A 99 8.02 14.73 -3.88
CA ALA A 99 8.63 13.52 -3.37
C ALA A 99 7.91 12.93 -2.14
N LEU A 100 7.20 13.76 -1.37
CA LEU A 100 6.39 13.33 -0.22
C LEU A 100 4.98 12.92 -0.67
N MET A 101 4.91 11.80 -1.38
CA MET A 101 3.66 11.19 -1.83
C MET A 101 2.66 11.02 -0.68
N PRO A 102 1.36 11.35 -0.86
CA PRO A 102 0.34 11.19 0.18
C PRO A 102 -0.10 9.73 0.32
N ILE A 103 0.83 8.84 0.68
CA ILE A 103 0.67 7.37 0.64
C ILE A 103 -0.61 6.88 1.31
N ASN A 104 -0.96 7.40 2.48
CA ASN A 104 -2.13 6.95 3.22
C ASN A 104 -3.44 7.44 2.58
N ALA A 105 -3.47 8.65 2.03
CA ALA A 105 -4.61 9.12 1.26
C ALA A 105 -4.81 8.28 -0.02
N LEU A 106 -3.72 7.85 -0.67
CA LEU A 106 -3.80 6.96 -1.84
C LEU A 106 -4.33 5.57 -1.47
N ARG A 107 -3.89 5.00 -0.33
CA ARG A 107 -4.45 3.75 0.19
C ARG A 107 -5.95 3.89 0.48
N ASN A 108 -6.38 5.01 1.07
CA ASN A 108 -7.79 5.29 1.32
C ASN A 108 -8.59 5.45 0.02
N ALA A 109 -8.06 6.15 -0.98
CA ALA A 109 -8.73 6.31 -2.27
C ALA A 109 -8.91 4.96 -2.98
N ALA A 110 -7.89 4.11 -2.98
CA ALA A 110 -8.00 2.74 -3.50
C ALA A 110 -9.03 1.92 -2.71
N PHE A 111 -9.04 2.05 -1.37
CA PHE A 111 -9.99 1.37 -0.51
C PHE A 111 -11.43 1.80 -0.76
N LEU A 112 -11.71 3.09 -0.92
CA LEU A 112 -13.03 3.60 -1.25
C LEU A 112 -13.57 3.04 -2.57
N ALA A 113 -12.69 2.80 -3.53
CA ALA A 113 -13.04 2.18 -4.79
C ALA A 113 -13.22 0.66 -4.70
N ALA A 114 -12.93 0.00 -3.57
CA ALA A 114 -13.20 -1.42 -3.39
C ALA A 114 -14.68 -1.66 -3.03
N ASP A 115 -15.32 -2.62 -3.69
CA ASP A 115 -16.74 -2.98 -3.52
C ASP A 115 -16.96 -4.45 -3.14
N THR A 116 -15.89 -5.20 -2.87
CA THR A 116 -15.94 -6.59 -2.38
C THR A 116 -16.15 -6.64 -0.86
N PRO A 117 -16.72 -7.73 -0.31
CA PRO A 117 -16.88 -7.89 1.14
C PRO A 117 -15.53 -7.97 1.88
N LEU A 118 -14.58 -8.72 1.31
CA LEU A 118 -13.21 -8.80 1.80
C LEU A 118 -12.28 -7.94 0.94
N VAL A 119 -11.40 -7.17 1.58
CA VAL A 119 -10.43 -6.28 0.92
C VAL A 119 -9.04 -6.50 1.50
N ALA A 120 -8.04 -6.62 0.62
CA ALA A 120 -6.64 -6.66 0.99
C ALA A 120 -6.01 -5.26 0.83
N MET A 121 -5.49 -4.72 1.93
CA MET A 121 -4.80 -3.42 1.92
C MET A 121 -3.32 -3.64 1.58
N VAL A 122 -2.94 -3.60 0.30
CA VAL A 122 -1.62 -4.01 -0.18
C VAL A 122 -1.04 -2.95 -1.13
N ASP A 123 0.25 -2.62 -0.96
CA ASP A 123 0.95 -1.70 -1.87
C ASP A 123 1.21 -2.34 -3.25
N VAL A 124 1.30 -1.52 -4.30
CA VAL A 124 1.35 -1.97 -5.71
C VAL A 124 2.55 -2.84 -6.07
N ASP A 125 3.62 -2.75 -5.29
CA ASP A 125 4.86 -3.52 -5.44
C ASP A 125 4.80 -4.91 -4.79
N LEU A 126 3.68 -5.26 -4.16
CA LEU A 126 3.48 -6.56 -3.53
C LEU A 126 2.49 -7.39 -4.34
N SER A 127 2.99 -8.48 -4.89
CA SER A 127 2.19 -9.41 -5.68
C SER A 127 1.70 -10.56 -4.82
N PRO A 128 0.39 -10.84 -4.77
CA PRO A 128 -0.13 -11.99 -4.06
C PRO A 128 0.33 -13.29 -4.71
N SER A 129 0.43 -14.35 -3.91
CA SER A 129 0.60 -15.70 -4.41
C SER A 129 -0.60 -16.08 -5.27
N TRP A 130 -0.35 -16.83 -6.34
CA TRP A 130 -1.39 -17.29 -7.27
C TRP A 130 -2.51 -18.06 -6.55
N SER A 131 -2.17 -18.72 -5.44
CA SER A 131 -3.11 -19.45 -4.61
C SER A 131 -4.22 -18.58 -4.00
N LEU A 132 -3.99 -17.29 -3.77
CA LEU A 132 -4.95 -16.42 -3.09
C LEU A 132 -6.30 -16.41 -3.82
N ALA A 133 -6.30 -16.29 -5.14
CA ALA A 133 -7.53 -16.32 -5.95
C ALA A 133 -8.34 -17.60 -5.73
N GLY A 134 -7.69 -18.76 -5.69
CA GLY A 134 -8.35 -20.03 -5.38
C GLY A 134 -8.99 -20.04 -3.99
N GLN A 135 -8.32 -19.44 -3.00
CA GLN A 135 -8.79 -19.42 -1.60
C GLN A 135 -9.97 -18.49 -1.35
N VAL A 136 -10.11 -17.40 -2.12
CA VAL A 136 -11.11 -16.34 -1.83
C VAL A 136 -12.13 -16.13 -2.94
N LEU A 137 -11.90 -16.65 -4.16
CA LEU A 137 -12.82 -16.50 -5.30
C LEU A 137 -13.45 -17.81 -5.73
N VAL A 138 -12.77 -18.94 -5.53
CA VAL A 138 -13.24 -20.27 -5.98
C VAL A 138 -13.82 -21.07 -4.82
N ASP A 139 -13.14 -21.10 -3.67
CA ASP A 139 -13.61 -21.79 -2.48
C ASP A 139 -14.62 -20.92 -1.70
N SER A 140 -15.90 -21.02 -2.09
CA SER A 140 -16.98 -20.20 -1.50
C SER A 140 -17.23 -20.47 -0.01
N GLU A 141 -17.05 -21.72 0.45
CA GLU A 141 -17.22 -22.07 1.86
C GLU A 141 -16.13 -21.39 2.68
N ARG A 142 -14.88 -21.51 2.25
CA ARG A 142 -13.77 -20.82 2.90
C ARG A 142 -13.93 -19.31 2.86
N ALA A 143 -14.28 -18.73 1.71
CA ALA A 143 -14.49 -17.29 1.59
C ALA A 143 -15.56 -16.78 2.57
N SER A 144 -16.67 -17.53 2.73
CA SER A 144 -17.71 -17.24 3.71
C SER A 144 -17.18 -17.25 5.14
N ILE A 145 -16.42 -18.27 5.54
CA ILE A 145 -15.82 -18.36 6.89
C ILE A 145 -14.83 -17.20 7.14
N LEU A 146 -14.02 -16.87 6.14
CA LEU A 146 -13.07 -15.75 6.24
C LEU A 146 -13.81 -14.41 6.39
N GLN A 147 -14.93 -14.24 5.69
CA GLN A 147 -15.76 -13.04 5.75
C GLN A 147 -16.48 -12.93 7.09
N GLU A 148 -17.21 -13.96 7.51
CA GLU A 148 -17.99 -13.99 8.76
C GLU A 148 -17.10 -13.64 9.96
N ARG A 149 -15.93 -14.28 10.08
CA ARG A 149 -15.00 -13.97 11.17
C ARG A 149 -14.37 -12.58 11.06
N ALA A 150 -14.20 -12.05 9.85
CA ALA A 150 -13.70 -10.69 9.68
C ALA A 150 -14.76 -9.65 10.08
N GLU A 151 -16.04 -9.93 9.85
CA GLU A 151 -17.18 -9.08 10.19
C GLU A 151 -17.52 -9.17 11.68
N GLU A 152 -17.62 -10.38 12.24
CA GLU A 152 -18.11 -10.62 13.60
C GLU A 152 -16.99 -10.57 14.66
N ASP A 153 -15.84 -11.20 14.38
CA ASP A 153 -14.74 -11.34 15.35
C ASP A 153 -13.65 -10.26 15.19
N ARG A 154 -13.80 -9.33 14.23
CA ARG A 154 -12.75 -8.35 13.84
C ARG A 154 -11.41 -9.02 13.51
N VAL A 155 -11.45 -10.16 12.83
CA VAL A 155 -10.25 -10.86 12.36
C VAL A 155 -9.72 -10.19 11.11
N VAL A 156 -8.41 -9.93 11.08
CA VAL A 156 -7.67 -9.67 9.85
C VAL A 156 -6.76 -10.83 9.48
N TRP A 157 -6.79 -11.17 8.19
CA TRP A 157 -6.08 -12.28 7.59
C TRP A 157 -4.73 -11.83 7.07
N VAL A 158 -3.69 -12.03 7.89
CA VAL A 158 -2.31 -11.69 7.56
C VAL A 158 -1.75 -12.61 6.47
N MET A 159 -1.20 -11.99 5.44
CA MET A 159 -0.41 -12.66 4.41
C MET A 159 1.09 -12.40 4.68
N PRO A 160 1.90 -13.43 4.95
CA PRO A 160 3.34 -13.26 5.07
C PRO A 160 3.90 -12.66 3.79
N ALA A 161 4.81 -11.70 3.92
CA ALA A 161 5.42 -11.03 2.77
C ALA A 161 6.91 -11.30 2.72
N PHE A 162 7.44 -11.43 1.50
CA PHE A 162 8.84 -11.72 1.23
C PHE A 162 9.48 -10.65 0.35
N ASP A 163 10.71 -10.28 0.68
CA ASP A 163 11.61 -9.57 -0.23
C ASP A 163 12.50 -10.57 -0.98
N THR A 164 12.88 -10.18 -2.20
CA THR A 164 13.93 -10.86 -2.95
C THR A 164 15.30 -10.38 -2.51
N ASN A 165 16.29 -11.27 -2.44
CA ASN A 165 17.63 -10.93 -1.97
C ASN A 165 18.28 -9.84 -2.86
N GLN A 166 18.80 -8.78 -2.24
CA GLN A 166 19.41 -7.64 -2.93
C GLN A 166 20.77 -7.97 -3.55
N ASP A 167 21.40 -9.08 -3.17
CA ASP A 167 22.65 -9.54 -3.76
C ASP A 167 22.47 -10.09 -5.19
N MET A 168 21.23 -10.37 -5.61
CA MET A 168 20.88 -10.79 -6.97
C MET A 168 20.69 -9.59 -7.91
N THR A 169 20.92 -9.79 -9.20
CA THR A 169 20.62 -8.78 -10.23
C THR A 169 19.12 -8.47 -10.29
N PHE A 170 18.74 -7.33 -10.84
CA PHE A 170 17.33 -6.93 -10.99
C PHE A 170 16.49 -8.01 -11.69
N SER A 171 16.98 -8.54 -12.82
CA SER A 171 16.29 -9.57 -13.60
C SER A 171 16.17 -10.89 -12.83
N GLU A 172 17.20 -11.30 -12.08
CA GLU A 172 17.11 -12.49 -11.23
C GLU A 172 16.09 -12.32 -10.11
N ARG A 173 16.02 -11.12 -9.52
CA ARG A 173 15.01 -10.79 -8.49
C ARG A 173 13.60 -10.81 -9.06
N GLU A 174 13.39 -10.31 -10.26
CA GLU A 174 12.09 -10.43 -10.95
C GLU A 174 11.72 -11.90 -11.17
N ALA A 175 12.64 -12.70 -11.70
CA ALA A 175 12.41 -14.13 -11.91
C ALA A 175 12.13 -14.90 -10.61
N VAL A 176 12.79 -14.53 -9.49
CA VAL A 176 12.47 -15.07 -8.17
C VAL A 176 11.06 -14.68 -7.74
N ALA A 177 10.70 -13.41 -7.90
CA ALA A 177 9.36 -12.96 -7.51
C ALA A 177 8.28 -13.70 -8.29
N ASP A 178 8.47 -13.89 -9.59
CA ASP A 178 7.58 -14.69 -10.46
C ASP A 178 7.48 -16.14 -9.97
N ALA A 179 8.62 -16.78 -9.70
CA ALA A 179 8.65 -18.16 -9.22
C ALA A 179 7.93 -18.32 -7.87
N VAL A 180 8.18 -17.41 -6.92
CA VAL A 180 7.59 -17.44 -5.58
C VAL A 180 6.08 -17.21 -5.60
N VAL A 181 5.60 -16.31 -6.45
CA VAL A 181 4.16 -16.09 -6.67
C VAL A 181 3.49 -17.35 -7.23
N ALA A 182 4.17 -18.09 -8.11
CA ALA A 182 3.64 -19.27 -8.78
C ALA A 182 3.64 -20.56 -7.92
N VAL A 183 4.39 -20.59 -6.80
CA VAL A 183 4.44 -21.77 -5.93
C VAL A 183 3.04 -22.11 -5.44
N ARG A 184 2.67 -23.40 -5.53
CA ARG A 184 1.40 -23.89 -4.98
C ARG A 184 1.51 -24.13 -3.47
N PRO A 185 0.44 -23.97 -2.67
CA PRO A 185 0.51 -24.19 -1.23
C PRO A 185 1.02 -25.57 -0.84
N ILE A 186 0.66 -26.61 -1.60
CA ILE A 186 1.14 -27.98 -1.39
C ILE A 186 2.66 -28.14 -1.59
N ALA A 187 3.26 -27.29 -2.42
CA ALA A 187 4.69 -27.27 -2.71
C ALA A 187 5.47 -26.28 -1.83
N LYS A 188 4.82 -25.66 -0.84
CA LYS A 188 5.45 -24.70 0.09
C LYS A 188 6.74 -25.24 0.71
N GLN A 189 6.78 -26.53 1.07
CA GLN A 189 7.95 -27.14 1.69
C GLN A 189 9.07 -27.54 0.72
N THR A 190 8.71 -27.87 -0.52
CA THR A 190 9.66 -28.40 -1.51
C THR A 190 10.21 -27.32 -2.43
N GLU A 191 9.47 -26.23 -2.64
CA GLU A 191 9.83 -25.16 -3.58
C GLU A 191 10.06 -23.82 -2.86
N LEU A 192 9.15 -23.39 -1.98
CA LEU A 192 9.26 -22.08 -1.33
C LEU A 192 10.26 -22.08 -0.17
N LEU A 193 10.25 -23.12 0.67
CA LEU A 193 11.16 -23.26 1.80
C LEU A 193 12.63 -23.20 1.36
N PRO A 194 13.11 -23.96 0.34
CA PRO A 194 14.48 -23.85 -0.15
C PRO A 194 14.88 -22.44 -0.58
N MET A 195 13.98 -21.70 -1.23
CA MET A 195 14.23 -20.31 -1.63
C MET A 195 14.41 -19.38 -0.42
N TRP A 196 13.69 -19.64 0.69
CA TRP A 196 13.92 -18.93 1.94
C TRP A 196 15.21 -19.40 2.62
N ARG A 197 15.40 -20.72 2.75
CA ARG A 197 16.60 -21.39 3.29
C ARG A 197 16.73 -22.81 2.74
N PRO A 198 17.92 -23.25 2.28
CA PRO A 198 19.22 -22.60 2.47
C PRO A 198 19.65 -21.65 1.35
N LEU A 199 18.88 -21.50 0.27
CA LEU A 199 19.32 -20.71 -0.90
C LEU A 199 19.30 -19.20 -0.64
N GLU A 200 18.53 -18.73 0.35
CA GLU A 200 18.40 -17.33 0.74
C GLU A 200 18.09 -16.38 -0.43
N ARG A 201 17.31 -16.84 -1.42
CA ARG A 201 16.82 -16.03 -2.54
C ARG A 201 15.68 -15.10 -2.13
N ILE A 202 14.93 -15.49 -1.11
CA ILE A 202 13.93 -14.64 -0.46
C ILE A 202 14.15 -14.56 1.04
N HIS A 203 13.65 -13.49 1.64
CA HIS A 203 13.64 -13.33 3.08
C HIS A 203 12.40 -12.56 3.51
N GLN A 204 12.14 -12.51 4.81
CA GLN A 204 11.04 -11.73 5.38
C GLN A 204 11.04 -10.29 4.84
N PHE A 205 9.89 -9.77 4.43
CA PHE A 205 9.74 -8.39 3.99
C PHE A 205 10.31 -7.37 4.99
N ALA A 206 10.99 -6.37 4.46
CA ALA A 206 11.67 -5.31 5.20
C ALA A 206 12.70 -5.80 6.23
N ARG A 207 13.24 -7.02 6.10
CA ARG A 207 14.23 -7.57 7.06
C ARG A 207 15.42 -6.64 7.28
N ASP A 208 15.89 -6.00 6.22
CA ASP A 208 17.16 -5.26 6.23
C ASP A 208 16.97 -3.79 6.66
N VAL A 209 15.73 -3.29 6.69
CA VAL A 209 15.39 -1.91 7.11
C VAL A 209 14.58 -1.85 8.40
N PHE A 210 13.63 -2.77 8.60
CA PHE A 210 12.74 -2.81 9.76
C PHE A 210 12.26 -4.24 10.08
N ARG A 211 13.20 -5.14 10.40
CA ARG A 211 12.90 -6.55 10.75
C ARG A 211 11.77 -6.72 11.76
N ALA A 212 11.69 -5.84 12.76
CA ALA A 212 10.65 -5.91 13.79
C ALA A 212 9.23 -5.79 13.22
N GLY A 213 9.08 -5.08 12.09
CA GLY A 213 7.79 -4.82 11.43
C GLY A 213 7.03 -6.06 11.01
N HIS A 214 7.71 -7.15 10.65
CA HIS A 214 7.06 -8.39 10.22
C HIS A 214 7.43 -9.61 11.08
N ALA A 215 8.26 -9.44 12.11
CA ALA A 215 8.79 -10.55 12.90
C ALA A 215 7.70 -11.31 13.69
N ALA A 216 6.62 -10.63 14.12
CA ALA A 216 5.54 -11.26 14.87
C ALA A 216 4.79 -12.33 14.07
N THR A 217 4.82 -12.25 12.73
CA THR A 217 4.28 -13.28 11.83
C THR A 217 4.93 -14.64 12.05
N ASN A 218 6.18 -14.70 12.54
CA ASN A 218 6.91 -15.94 12.79
C ASN A 218 7.00 -16.87 11.56
N PHE A 219 7.82 -16.48 10.58
CA PHE A 219 8.00 -17.21 9.33
C PHE A 219 8.46 -18.66 9.53
N GLN A 220 9.24 -18.95 10.57
CA GLN A 220 9.64 -20.32 10.89
C GLN A 220 8.42 -21.18 11.29
N LYS A 221 7.48 -20.63 12.06
CA LYS A 221 6.19 -21.28 12.35
C LYS A 221 5.37 -21.42 11.06
N TRP A 222 5.30 -20.38 10.24
CA TRP A 222 4.53 -20.40 8.99
C TRP A 222 4.95 -21.51 8.00
N PHE A 223 6.26 -21.74 7.85
CA PHE A 223 6.76 -22.85 7.04
C PHE A 223 6.45 -24.21 7.67
N ARG A 224 6.50 -24.34 9.01
CA ARG A 224 6.32 -25.61 9.71
C ARG A 224 4.87 -26.07 9.83
N TYR A 225 3.95 -25.13 10.08
CA TYR A 225 2.58 -25.45 10.42
C TYR A 225 1.66 -25.35 9.19
N PRO A 226 0.84 -26.37 8.91
CA PRO A 226 -0.09 -26.36 7.79
C PRO A 226 -1.35 -25.52 8.06
N ALA A 227 -1.65 -25.22 9.33
CA ALA A 227 -2.82 -24.44 9.74
C ALA A 227 -2.45 -22.96 9.99
N GLY A 228 -3.42 -22.08 9.77
CA GLY A 228 -3.32 -20.68 10.16
C GLY A 228 -3.24 -20.52 11.68
N TYR A 229 -2.76 -19.37 12.15
CA TYR A 229 -2.63 -19.10 13.58
C TYR A 229 -2.75 -17.62 13.90
N GLU A 230 -3.24 -17.34 15.09
CA GLU A 230 -3.25 -15.99 15.63
C GLU A 230 -1.82 -15.54 16.00
N VAL A 231 -1.55 -14.27 15.73
CA VAL A 231 -0.35 -13.54 16.11
C VAL A 231 -0.72 -12.60 17.24
N ARG A 232 -0.05 -12.77 18.39
CA ARG A 232 -0.07 -11.75 19.43
C ARG A 232 0.59 -10.48 18.91
N TYR A 233 -0.19 -9.39 18.86
CA TYR A 233 0.32 -8.08 18.46
C TYR A 233 1.58 -7.70 19.24
N LYS A 234 2.55 -7.09 18.54
CA LYS A 234 3.77 -6.51 19.12
C LYS A 234 3.92 -5.10 18.59
N LYS A 235 4.40 -4.19 19.45
CA LYS A 235 4.70 -2.81 19.05
C LYS A 235 5.61 -2.79 17.81
N GLY A 236 5.22 -2.00 16.82
CA GLY A 236 5.93 -1.90 15.54
C GLY A 236 5.48 -2.93 14.50
N TYR A 237 4.66 -3.92 14.85
CA TYR A 237 4.15 -4.89 13.87
C TYR A 237 3.31 -4.19 12.80
N GLU A 238 3.59 -4.50 11.54
CA GLU A 238 2.98 -3.87 10.37
C GLU A 238 2.77 -4.90 9.24
N PRO A 239 1.97 -5.96 9.44
CA PRO A 239 1.72 -6.96 8.41
C PRO A 239 0.93 -6.38 7.23
N TRP A 240 0.87 -7.15 6.15
CA TRP A 240 -0.11 -6.98 5.10
C TRP A 240 -1.26 -7.95 5.35
N PHE A 241 -2.50 -7.49 5.20
CA PHE A 241 -3.67 -8.29 5.57
C PHE A 241 -4.89 -8.01 4.70
N MET A 242 -5.82 -8.96 4.74
CA MET A 242 -7.18 -8.85 4.24
C MET A 242 -8.17 -8.78 5.39
N GLY A 243 -9.27 -8.06 5.25
CA GLY A 243 -10.34 -7.99 6.26
C GLY A 243 -11.66 -7.56 5.66
N ALA A 244 -12.71 -7.52 6.49
CA ALA A 244 -14.04 -7.10 6.07
C ALA A 244 -14.05 -5.60 5.76
N ARG A 245 -14.47 -5.23 4.55
CA ARG A 245 -14.43 -3.87 4.02
C ARG A 245 -15.11 -2.86 4.95
N LEU A 246 -16.24 -3.25 5.54
CA LEU A 246 -17.04 -2.36 6.38
C LEU A 246 -16.45 -2.19 7.79
N GLU A 247 -15.67 -3.17 8.26
CA GLU A 247 -15.01 -3.12 9.57
C GLU A 247 -13.59 -2.54 9.50
N LEU A 248 -12.90 -2.69 8.36
CA LEU A 248 -11.52 -2.23 8.18
C LEU A 248 -11.38 -0.71 8.32
N LEU A 249 -10.29 -0.30 8.98
CA LEU A 249 -9.96 1.11 9.20
C LEU A 249 -9.21 1.70 8.01
N GLU A 250 -9.54 2.95 7.71
CA GLU A 250 -8.73 3.81 6.85
C GLU A 250 -7.38 4.13 7.49
N TYR A 251 -6.46 4.61 6.67
CA TYR A 251 -5.14 5.06 7.07
C TYR A 251 -5.18 6.57 7.41
N ASP A 252 -4.39 6.99 8.40
CA ASP A 252 -4.29 8.40 8.78
C ASP A 252 -3.65 9.22 7.66
N ALA A 253 -4.45 10.03 6.98
CA ALA A 253 -4.11 10.77 5.77
C ALA A 253 -3.04 11.85 5.99
N ARG A 254 -2.73 12.18 7.25
CA ARG A 254 -1.65 13.13 7.58
C ARG A 254 -0.26 12.57 7.30
N PHE A 255 -0.10 11.24 7.23
CA PHE A 255 1.17 10.64 6.82
C PHE A 255 1.41 10.80 5.32
N ARG A 256 2.57 11.39 5.00
CA ARG A 256 3.12 11.48 3.64
C ARG A 256 4.51 10.85 3.61
N GLY A 257 4.90 10.35 2.45
CA GLY A 257 6.19 9.67 2.26
C GLY A 257 6.32 8.41 3.10
N TYR A 258 7.56 8.06 3.42
CA TYR A 258 7.91 6.81 4.10
C TYR A 258 7.90 6.94 5.63
N SER A 259 7.91 5.78 6.30
CA SER A 259 8.04 5.54 7.74
C SER A 259 6.76 5.62 8.58
N TRP A 260 6.58 4.62 9.43
CA TRP A 260 5.55 4.49 10.50
C TRP A 260 4.08 4.64 10.10
N ASN A 261 3.77 4.95 8.84
CA ASN A 261 2.42 5.15 8.34
C ASN A 261 1.53 3.89 8.49
N LYS A 262 2.07 2.70 8.17
CA LYS A 262 1.39 1.41 8.35
C LYS A 262 1.43 0.94 9.81
N VAL A 263 2.55 1.16 10.50
CA VAL A 263 2.69 0.85 11.93
C VAL A 263 1.57 1.48 12.76
N ILE A 264 1.27 2.76 12.55
CA ILE A 264 0.21 3.45 13.29
C ILE A 264 -1.18 2.91 12.98
N ASN A 265 -1.49 2.60 11.71
CA ASN A 265 -2.76 1.98 11.36
C ASN A 265 -2.94 0.63 12.07
N VAL A 266 -1.93 -0.26 12.00
CA VAL A 266 -1.98 -1.58 12.65
C VAL A 266 -2.03 -1.48 14.18
N GLN A 267 -1.27 -0.55 14.76
CA GLN A 267 -1.33 -0.27 16.19
C GLN A 267 -2.72 0.18 16.61
N TYR A 268 -3.35 1.07 15.85
CA TYR A 268 -4.71 1.53 16.14
C TYR A 268 -5.72 0.39 16.07
N MET A 269 -5.65 -0.46 15.05
CA MET A 269 -6.48 -1.66 14.94
C MET A 269 -6.31 -2.58 16.16
N ALA A 270 -5.07 -2.81 16.61
CA ALA A 270 -4.82 -3.60 17.81
C ALA A 270 -5.45 -2.98 19.07
N THR A 271 -5.46 -1.64 19.20
CA THR A 271 -6.15 -0.96 20.32
C THR A 271 -7.67 -1.07 20.26
N LEU A 272 -8.23 -1.31 19.07
CA LEU A 272 -9.67 -1.47 18.83
C LEU A 272 -10.13 -2.94 18.85
N GLY A 273 -9.26 -3.86 19.29
CA GLY A 273 -9.60 -5.27 19.52
C GLY A 273 -9.51 -6.15 18.28
N PHE A 274 -8.91 -5.69 17.18
CA PHE A 274 -8.67 -6.56 16.02
C PHE A 274 -7.68 -7.68 16.35
N SER A 275 -7.96 -8.88 15.85
CA SER A 275 -7.08 -10.05 15.96
C SER A 275 -6.39 -10.35 14.64
N PHE A 276 -5.13 -10.78 14.68
CA PHE A 276 -4.29 -10.96 13.50
C PHE A 276 -4.05 -12.45 13.24
N HIS A 277 -4.66 -13.00 12.19
CA HIS A 277 -4.56 -14.43 11.86
C HIS A 277 -3.76 -14.65 10.58
N VAL A 278 -2.66 -15.40 10.65
CA VAL A 278 -1.81 -15.69 9.50
C VAL A 278 -2.42 -16.77 8.62
N LEU A 279 -2.59 -16.49 7.33
CA LEU A 279 -3.02 -17.48 6.34
C LEU A 279 -1.88 -18.47 6.05
N PRO A 280 -2.12 -19.79 6.04
CA PRO A 280 -1.07 -20.79 5.84
C PRO A 280 -0.67 -21.00 4.37
N ASP A 281 -1.51 -20.53 3.44
CA ASP A 281 -1.55 -20.91 2.02
C ASP A 281 -1.67 -19.70 1.08
N ALA A 282 -1.51 -18.48 1.61
CA ALA A 282 -1.40 -17.25 0.84
C ALA A 282 -0.22 -16.41 1.37
N TRP A 283 0.51 -15.76 0.48
CA TRP A 283 1.63 -14.87 0.79
C TRP A 283 1.74 -13.74 -0.23
N LEU A 284 2.59 -12.76 0.06
CA LEU A 284 2.93 -11.67 -0.83
C LEU A 284 4.42 -11.70 -1.17
N VAL A 285 4.78 -11.18 -2.33
CA VAL A 285 6.16 -11.02 -2.76
C VAL A 285 6.40 -9.60 -3.23
N HIS A 286 7.39 -8.94 -2.63
CA HIS A 286 7.84 -7.63 -3.05
C HIS A 286 8.63 -7.75 -4.34
N ARG A 287 8.15 -7.06 -5.37
CA ARG A 287 8.82 -7.01 -6.67
C ARG A 287 9.92 -5.95 -6.63
N PRO A 288 11.11 -6.25 -7.19
CA PRO A 288 12.19 -5.28 -7.23
C PRO A 288 11.74 -4.05 -8.03
N HIS A 289 12.03 -2.87 -7.50
CA HIS A 289 11.79 -1.60 -8.17
C HIS A 289 12.83 -0.58 -7.72
N GLU A 290 12.98 0.48 -8.51
CA GLU A 290 13.82 1.62 -8.12
C GLU A 290 13.28 2.29 -6.84
N PRO A 291 14.13 2.65 -5.87
CA PRO A 291 13.69 3.37 -4.68
C PRO A 291 12.99 4.69 -5.03
N THR A 292 11.92 5.01 -4.29
CA THR A 292 11.27 6.32 -4.44
C THR A 292 12.14 7.44 -3.85
N ALA A 293 11.91 8.69 -4.26
CA ALA A 293 12.63 9.83 -3.70
C ALA A 293 12.47 9.94 -2.17
N SER A 294 11.30 9.58 -1.62
CA SER A 294 11.05 9.49 -0.18
C SER A 294 11.73 8.30 0.51
N CYS A 295 12.11 7.26 -0.23
CA CYS A 295 12.81 6.07 0.29
C CYS A 295 14.29 6.35 0.60
N SER A 296 14.83 7.52 0.21
CA SER A 296 16.19 7.97 0.56
C SER A 296 16.43 8.04 2.08
N VAL A 297 15.36 8.01 2.88
CA VAL A 297 15.40 8.04 4.35
C VAL A 297 15.45 6.67 5.02
N CYS A 298 15.30 5.58 4.26
CA CYS A 298 15.11 4.22 4.79
C CYS A 298 16.41 3.51 5.20
N SER A 299 17.56 3.90 4.64
CA SER A 299 18.83 3.20 4.85
C SER A 299 19.80 4.04 5.68
N ASN A 300 20.38 3.43 6.72
CA ASN A 300 21.58 3.95 7.39
C ASN A 300 22.82 3.94 6.46
N ASP A 301 22.74 3.22 5.33
CA ASP A 301 23.85 3.04 4.41
C ASP A 301 23.95 4.25 3.46
N SER A 302 24.64 5.26 3.94
CA SER A 302 24.71 6.62 3.38
C SER A 302 25.42 6.73 2.02
N LEU A 303 25.74 5.64 1.29
CA LEU A 303 26.72 5.74 0.19
C LEU A 303 26.48 4.92 -1.09
N LYS A 304 25.62 3.88 -1.13
CA LYS A 304 25.52 3.04 -2.36
C LYS A 304 24.35 3.36 -3.29
N HIS A 305 23.23 3.88 -2.78
CA HIS A 305 22.04 4.19 -3.59
C HIS A 305 21.72 5.70 -3.65
N ALA A 306 22.53 6.54 -2.99
CA ALA A 306 22.39 7.99 -2.95
C ALA A 306 22.85 8.72 -4.22
N ARG A 307 23.05 8.02 -5.35
CA ARG A 307 23.59 8.59 -6.59
C ARG A 307 22.56 9.33 -7.46
N ARG A 308 21.29 9.38 -7.07
CA ARG A 308 20.34 10.34 -7.62
C ARG A 308 19.96 11.31 -6.51
N ALA A 309 20.11 12.61 -6.80
CA ALA A 309 19.68 13.69 -5.94
C ALA A 309 18.20 13.46 -5.56
N SER A 310 17.95 12.87 -4.39
CA SER A 310 16.61 12.83 -3.83
C SER A 310 16.19 14.28 -3.66
N ALA A 311 14.95 14.62 -4.01
CA ALA A 311 14.42 15.95 -3.73
C ALA A 311 14.52 16.31 -2.24
N LEU A 312 14.70 15.33 -1.35
CA LEU A 312 14.91 15.52 0.09
C LEU A 312 16.40 15.66 0.51
N ASN A 313 17.35 15.49 -0.41
CA ASN A 313 18.79 15.72 -0.19
C ASN A 313 19.18 17.16 -0.56
N VAL A 314 18.38 18.13 -0.10
CA VAL A 314 18.60 19.57 -0.31
C VAL A 314 18.72 20.26 1.04
N ASP A 315 19.53 21.32 1.06
CA ASP A 315 19.65 22.20 2.21
C ASP A 315 18.46 23.16 2.28
N VAL A 316 17.83 23.24 3.44
CA VAL A 316 16.68 24.10 3.73
C VAL A 316 17.03 24.96 4.93
N MET A 317 16.84 26.27 4.80
CA MET A 317 17.06 27.21 5.89
C MET A 317 15.77 27.37 6.71
N VAL A 318 15.85 27.10 8.00
CA VAL A 318 14.74 27.29 8.94
C VAL A 318 15.24 28.15 10.09
N ASN A 319 14.66 29.34 10.26
CA ASN A 319 15.02 30.29 11.32
C ASN A 319 16.55 30.57 11.40
N GLY A 320 17.21 30.77 10.24
CA GLY A 320 18.64 31.04 10.15
C GLY A 320 19.57 29.84 10.35
N THR A 321 19.01 28.63 10.52
CA THR A 321 19.80 27.39 10.61
C THR A 321 19.55 26.52 9.38
N THR A 322 20.61 26.00 8.78
CA THR A 322 20.52 25.09 7.63
C THR A 322 20.32 23.66 8.11
N PHE A 323 19.32 22.98 7.54
CA PHE A 323 19.04 21.57 7.76
C PHE A 323 18.93 20.84 6.43
N GLN A 324 19.20 19.54 6.44
CA GLN A 324 18.83 18.68 5.32
C GLN A 324 17.32 18.42 5.34
N ALA A 325 16.63 18.60 4.21
CA ALA A 325 15.17 18.42 4.13
C ALA A 325 14.72 17.04 4.64
N ARG A 326 15.45 15.97 4.30
CA ARG A 326 15.21 14.61 4.80
C ARG A 326 15.20 14.50 6.33
N GLU A 327 16.04 15.28 7.01
CA GLU A 327 16.14 15.26 8.46
C GLU A 327 14.93 15.93 9.10
N LEU A 328 14.52 17.09 8.56
CA LEU A 328 13.30 17.77 8.99
C LEU A 328 12.08 16.89 8.80
N PHE A 329 11.96 16.23 7.64
CA PHE A 329 10.89 15.27 7.36
C PHE A 329 10.88 14.13 8.39
N LEU A 330 12.00 13.44 8.60
CA LEU A 330 12.08 12.34 9.57
C LEU A 330 11.76 12.79 10.99
N ARG A 331 12.24 13.98 11.41
CA ARG A 331 11.94 14.56 12.72
C ARG A 331 10.43 14.83 12.86
N ALA A 332 9.78 15.39 11.85
CA ALA A 332 8.36 15.67 11.85
C ALA A 332 7.53 14.37 11.90
N THR A 333 7.81 13.42 11.01
CA THR A 333 7.11 12.12 10.95
C THR A 333 7.28 11.33 12.24
N LYS A 334 8.48 11.30 12.81
CA LYS A 334 8.74 10.63 14.10
C LYS A 334 8.03 11.32 15.27
N ARG A 335 7.96 12.65 15.27
CA ARG A 335 7.19 13.41 16.28
C ARG A 335 5.71 13.09 16.17
N PHE A 336 5.17 13.07 14.96
CA PHE A 336 3.78 12.72 14.72
C PHE A 336 3.50 11.28 15.17
N TYR A 337 4.29 10.30 14.74
CA TYR A 337 4.24 8.91 15.19
C TYR A 337 4.16 8.78 16.73
N ARG A 338 5.11 9.39 17.46
CA ARG A 338 5.14 9.35 18.93
C ARG A 338 3.94 10.02 19.58
N THR A 339 3.41 11.07 18.96
CA THR A 339 2.22 11.77 19.45
C THR A 339 0.99 10.90 19.24
N SER A 340 0.87 10.25 18.08
CA SER A 340 -0.20 9.28 17.78
C SER A 340 -0.17 8.12 18.77
N GLU A 341 1.00 7.51 19.03
CA GLU A 341 1.12 6.45 20.04
C GLU A 341 0.64 6.89 21.43
N ARG A 342 1.00 8.11 21.84
CA ARG A 342 0.58 8.64 23.14
C ARG A 342 -0.92 8.87 23.20
N ARG A 343 -1.48 9.51 22.16
CA ARG A 343 -2.92 9.74 22.06
C ARG A 343 -3.70 8.43 22.04
N MET A 344 -3.19 7.38 21.41
CA MET A 344 -3.84 6.06 21.45
C MET A 344 -3.84 5.48 22.87
N ALA A 345 -2.73 5.59 23.58
CA ALA A 345 -2.64 5.15 24.98
C ALA A 345 -3.58 5.94 25.91
N GLU A 346 -3.83 7.21 25.58
CA GLU A 346 -4.76 8.10 26.30
C GLU A 346 -6.22 7.96 25.83
N GLY A 347 -6.51 7.17 24.79
CA GLY A 347 -7.85 7.09 24.18
C GLY A 347 -8.29 8.34 23.42
N SER A 348 -7.37 9.25 23.12
CA SER A 348 -7.61 10.55 22.45
C SER A 348 -7.10 10.59 21.01
N TYR A 349 -6.70 9.45 20.44
CA TYR A 349 -6.26 9.39 19.05
C TYR A 349 -7.45 9.39 18.10
N GLU A 350 -7.47 10.39 17.23
CA GLU A 350 -8.45 10.52 16.17
C GLU A 350 -7.79 10.25 14.82
N LEU A 351 -8.40 9.29 14.09
CA LEU A 351 -8.05 8.97 12.72
C LEU A 351 -8.53 10.11 11.82
N VAL A 352 -7.60 10.75 11.12
CA VAL A 352 -7.92 11.79 10.13
C VAL A 352 -7.87 11.18 8.75
N VAL A 353 -8.97 11.28 8.01
CA VAL A 353 -9.06 10.94 6.59
C VAL A 353 -9.28 12.22 5.77
N ASP A 354 -9.13 12.15 4.45
CA ASP A 354 -9.42 13.32 3.62
C ASP A 354 -10.93 13.63 3.60
N ALA A 355 -11.26 14.92 3.50
CA ALA A 355 -12.65 15.38 3.58
C ALA A 355 -13.54 14.78 2.48
N ALA A 356 -12.97 14.52 1.29
CA ALA A 356 -13.70 13.92 0.18
C ALA A 356 -14.05 12.45 0.48
N SER A 357 -13.18 11.72 1.18
CA SER A 357 -13.42 10.34 1.59
C SER A 357 -14.67 10.17 2.44
N HIS A 358 -14.90 11.07 3.40
CA HIS A 358 -16.13 11.05 4.20
C HIS A 358 -17.39 11.21 3.35
N HIS A 359 -17.38 12.15 2.40
CA HIS A 359 -18.50 12.34 1.49
C HIS A 359 -18.71 11.09 0.62
N CYS A 360 -17.64 10.55 0.03
CA CYS A 360 -17.66 9.34 -0.78
C CYS A 360 -18.27 8.16 -0.03
N ARG A 361 -17.89 7.91 1.23
CA ARG A 361 -18.49 6.83 2.04
C ARG A 361 -20.01 6.95 2.18
N GLN A 362 -20.54 8.16 2.28
CA GLN A 362 -21.98 8.38 2.44
C GLN A 362 -22.76 8.22 1.12
N VAL A 363 -22.15 8.61 0.00
CA VAL A 363 -22.85 8.66 -1.30
C VAL A 363 -22.65 7.40 -2.15
N LEU A 364 -21.52 6.70 -2.01
CA LEU A 364 -21.21 5.52 -2.81
C LEU A 364 -22.09 4.34 -2.38
N PRO A 365 -22.81 3.69 -3.32
CA PRO A 365 -23.84 2.71 -2.98
C PRO A 365 -23.27 1.46 -2.31
N TRP A 366 -22.04 1.03 -2.66
CA TRP A 366 -21.40 -0.14 -2.04
C TRP A 366 -20.95 0.12 -0.59
N TRP A 367 -20.84 1.38 -0.16
CA TRP A 367 -20.53 1.74 1.23
C TRP A 367 -21.76 1.95 2.12
N ARG A 368 -22.97 1.89 1.55
CA ARG A 368 -24.21 1.95 2.32
C ARG A 368 -24.53 0.59 2.92
N VAL A 369 -24.50 0.48 4.24
CA VAL A 369 -24.97 -0.73 4.94
C VAL A 369 -26.50 -0.69 4.97
N ALA A 370 -27.16 -1.68 4.37
CA ALA A 370 -28.61 -1.81 4.48
C ALA A 370 -28.98 -2.08 5.95
N GLY A 371 -29.66 -1.13 6.60
CA GLY A 371 -30.20 -1.32 7.96
C GLY A 371 -29.32 -0.88 9.13
N ALA A 372 -28.10 -0.35 8.91
CA ALA A 372 -27.33 0.25 9.99
C ALA A 372 -27.69 1.73 10.15
N GLY A 373 -28.30 2.08 11.29
CA GLY A 373 -28.42 3.46 11.73
C GLY A 373 -27.07 4.14 11.75
N SER A 374 -27.05 5.40 11.31
CA SER A 374 -25.90 6.32 11.25
C SER A 374 -24.66 5.91 12.05
N TYR A 375 -23.55 5.64 11.36
CA TYR A 375 -22.23 5.82 11.96
C TYR A 375 -22.13 7.26 12.44
N VAL A 376 -22.24 7.49 13.74
CA VAL A 376 -21.95 8.79 14.35
C VAL A 376 -20.43 8.85 14.52
N ALA A 377 -19.74 9.32 13.50
CA ALA A 377 -18.46 9.97 13.72
C ALA A 377 -18.77 11.30 14.43
N VAL A 378 -18.17 11.51 15.60
CA VAL A 378 -18.27 12.76 16.34
C VAL A 378 -17.64 13.85 15.46
N VAL A 379 -18.48 14.66 14.83
CA VAL A 379 -18.05 15.86 14.10
C VAL A 379 -17.79 16.93 15.13
N ASP A 380 -16.53 17.30 15.38
CA ASP A 380 -16.24 18.57 16.03
C ASP A 380 -16.37 19.68 15.00
N ALA A 381 -17.59 20.21 14.88
CA ALA A 381 -17.92 21.33 14.02
C ALA A 381 -17.45 22.65 14.64
N THR A 382 -16.16 22.80 14.95
CA THR A 382 -15.56 24.12 15.22
C THR A 382 -14.13 24.24 14.71
N ALA A 383 -13.99 24.49 13.40
CA ALA A 383 -12.83 25.16 12.83
C ALA A 383 -13.25 25.85 11.53
N THR A 384 -13.85 27.03 11.69
CA THR A 384 -13.94 28.06 10.64
C THR A 384 -12.60 28.73 10.43
#